data_AF-A0A1G9XL70-F1
#
_entry.id   AF-A0A1G9XL70-F1
#
_cell.length_a   1.000
_cell.length_b   1.000
_cell.length_c   1.000
_cell.angle_alpha   90.00
_cell.angle_beta   90.00
_cell.angle_gamma   90.00
#
_symmetry.space_group_name_H-M   'P 1'
#
loop_
_entity.id
_entity.type
_entity.pdbx_description
1 polymer ?
#
loop_
_entity_poly.entity_id
_entity_poly.type
_entity_poly.pdbx_seq_one_letter_code
_entity_poly.pdbx_strand_id
1 'polypeptide(L)'
;MLVFGTEMHIVTFNFIALEIAMVFYQLIYTLSRPEDKNRMWYMILLFLLIVYNITGGLFPDPQINIPIVTQNIIAYGSGFLMAAYFPYYFYKGFDLPRLRFQAIYGVLLFLIVPYLIFFVIGYSINKNLDLAIEYGIIIPFFYSIILLLAILRAIRIKYQEHSTRTNFMEMVAVYCAVVPWSALTVFAYFHVGQLIEVIFTNGGFLVITIIFISKSITQAKIEYEQLMELTINGTQPSSFQDNYQHYQLTNREIEIVQFIRQGFKYKLIGETLFISERTVTKHVQNIFEKTNVFNRVELLHKLEQQPPLNASI
;
A
#
# COMPACT_ATOMS: atom_id res chain seq x y z
N MET A 1 4.47 -27.30 24.05
CA MET A 1 3.48 -27.06 25.11
C MET A 1 2.18 -26.64 24.45
N LEU A 2 1.08 -27.28 24.83
CA LEU A 2 -0.28 -26.92 24.40
C LEU A 2 -0.84 -25.84 25.33
N VAL A 3 -1.74 -25.00 24.85
CA VAL A 3 -2.28 -23.87 25.62
C VAL A 3 -3.75 -24.12 25.96
N PHE A 4 -4.17 -23.71 27.16
CA PHE A 4 -5.58 -23.71 27.58
C PHE A 4 -6.30 -25.07 27.49
N GLY A 5 -5.57 -26.18 27.46
CA GLY A 5 -6.16 -27.52 27.31
C GLY A 5 -6.69 -27.82 25.91
N THR A 6 -6.36 -27.01 24.90
CA THR A 6 -6.69 -27.23 23.49
C THR A 6 -5.54 -27.92 22.75
N GLU A 7 -5.75 -28.33 21.50
CA GLU A 7 -4.69 -28.82 20.61
C GLU A 7 -3.77 -27.71 20.09
N MET A 8 -4.00 -26.44 20.48
CA MET A 8 -3.21 -25.31 20.01
C MET A 8 -1.82 -25.29 20.64
N HIS A 9 -0.80 -25.32 19.81
CA HIS A 9 0.58 -25.10 20.25
C HIS A 9 0.79 -23.67 20.74
N ILE A 10 1.62 -23.51 21.79
CA ILE A 10 2.00 -22.20 22.32
C ILE A 10 2.65 -21.27 21.30
N VAL A 11 3.33 -21.85 20.31
CA VAL A 11 3.91 -21.10 19.19
C VAL A 11 2.82 -20.47 18.33
N THR A 12 1.77 -21.24 17.97
CA THR A 12 0.60 -20.74 17.23
C THR A 12 -0.13 -19.64 18.01
N PHE A 13 -0.32 -19.82 19.32
CA PHE A 13 -0.93 -18.81 20.18
C PHE A 13 -0.15 -17.49 20.18
N ASN A 14 1.19 -17.56 20.29
CA ASN A 14 2.04 -16.37 20.24
C ASN A 14 1.97 -15.65 18.88
N PHE A 15 1.90 -16.39 17.77
CA PHE A 15 1.71 -15.80 16.44
C PHE A 15 0.35 -15.08 16.34
N ILE A 16 -0.73 -15.71 16.79
CA ILE A 16 -2.07 -15.11 16.81
C ILE A 16 -2.06 -13.81 17.64
N ALA A 17 -1.44 -13.80 18.82
CA ALA A 17 -1.37 -12.61 19.66
C ALA A 17 -0.63 -11.45 18.94
N LEU A 18 0.47 -11.77 18.25
CA LEU A 18 1.24 -10.80 17.46
C LEU A 18 0.45 -10.31 16.24
N GLU A 19 -0.26 -11.20 15.54
CA GLU A 19 -1.12 -10.85 14.40
C GLU A 19 -2.28 -9.95 14.81
N ILE A 20 -2.92 -10.21 15.95
CA ILE A 20 -3.98 -9.36 16.50
C ILE A 20 -3.44 -7.96 16.79
N ALA A 21 -2.26 -7.86 17.40
CA ALA A 21 -1.61 -6.57 17.63
C ALA A 21 -1.33 -5.83 16.30
N MET A 22 -0.88 -6.57 15.26
CA MET A 22 -0.70 -6.01 13.92
C MET A 22 -2.03 -5.54 13.31
N VAL A 23 -3.13 -6.26 13.46
CA VAL A 23 -4.45 -5.84 12.98
C VAL A 23 -4.86 -4.51 13.60
N PHE A 24 -4.74 -4.37 14.92
CA PHE A 24 -5.08 -3.12 15.60
C PHE A 24 -4.24 -1.95 15.11
N TYR A 25 -2.92 -2.15 14.99
CA TYR A 25 -2.02 -1.13 14.44
C TYR A 25 -2.45 -0.73 13.02
N GLN A 26 -2.66 -1.72 12.14
CA GLN A 26 -2.99 -1.47 10.74
C GLN A 26 -4.38 -0.87 10.54
N LEU A 27 -5.35 -1.25 11.37
CA LEU A 27 -6.72 -0.72 11.34
C LEU A 27 -6.73 0.79 11.57
N ILE A 28 -5.94 1.29 12.54
CA ILE A 28 -5.81 2.73 12.80
C ILE A 28 -5.31 3.46 11.56
N TYR A 29 -4.28 2.91 10.89
CA TYR A 29 -3.75 3.52 9.67
C TYR A 29 -4.71 3.43 8.48
N THR A 30 -5.44 2.33 8.31
CA THR A 30 -6.45 2.18 7.26
C THR A 30 -7.58 3.19 7.42
N LEU A 31 -8.06 3.39 8.65
CA LEU A 31 -9.08 4.41 8.95
C LEU A 31 -8.56 5.84 8.73
N SER A 32 -7.26 6.06 8.97
CA SER A 32 -6.63 7.37 8.75
C SER A 32 -6.37 7.67 7.26
N ARG A 33 -6.27 6.64 6.41
CA ARG A 33 -5.97 6.75 4.97
C ARG A 33 -6.79 5.74 4.15
N PRO A 34 -8.11 5.94 3.99
CA PRO A 34 -9.00 4.98 3.33
C PRO A 34 -8.70 4.79 1.82
N GLU A 35 -7.99 5.72 1.19
CA GLU A 35 -7.61 5.61 -0.24
C GLU A 35 -6.47 4.60 -0.49
N ASP A 36 -5.72 4.18 0.53
CA ASP A 36 -4.64 3.21 0.42
C ASP A 36 -5.19 1.78 0.29
N LYS A 37 -5.57 1.42 -0.95
CA LYS A 37 -6.09 0.08 -1.27
C LYS A 37 -5.08 -1.04 -1.01
N ASN A 38 -3.76 -0.76 -1.05
CA ASN A 38 -2.73 -1.77 -0.75
C ASN A 38 -2.86 -2.28 0.69
N ARG A 39 -3.11 -1.36 1.61
CA ARG A 39 -3.30 -1.70 3.02
C ARG A 39 -4.57 -2.51 3.26
N MET A 40 -5.65 -2.19 2.56
CA MET A 40 -6.87 -3.00 2.61
C MET A 40 -6.61 -4.44 2.16
N TRP A 41 -5.88 -4.64 1.06
CA TRP A 41 -5.56 -6.00 0.60
C TRP A 41 -4.68 -6.78 1.58
N TYR A 42 -3.72 -6.10 2.21
CA TYR A 42 -2.89 -6.67 3.28
C TYR A 42 -3.72 -7.02 4.53
N MET A 43 -4.65 -6.16 4.93
CA MET A 43 -5.54 -6.39 6.09
C MET A 43 -6.40 -7.64 5.90
N ILE A 44 -6.92 -7.86 4.69
CA ILE A 44 -7.67 -9.09 4.37
C ILE A 44 -6.74 -10.31 4.50
N LEU A 45 -5.50 -10.22 3.98
CA LEU A 45 -4.53 -11.31 4.09
C LEU A 45 -4.21 -11.64 5.56
N LEU A 46 -3.97 -10.61 6.38
CA LEU A 46 -3.71 -10.74 7.82
C LEU A 46 -4.90 -11.35 8.57
N PHE A 47 -6.11 -10.89 8.26
CA PHE A 47 -7.33 -11.45 8.83
C PHE A 47 -7.51 -12.93 8.48
N LEU A 48 -7.30 -13.30 7.22
CA LEU A 48 -7.36 -14.70 6.78
C LEU A 48 -6.31 -15.58 7.47
N LEU A 49 -5.09 -15.06 7.70
CA LEU A 49 -4.06 -15.77 8.46
C LEU A 49 -4.49 -16.03 9.90
N ILE A 50 -5.06 -15.02 10.58
CA ILE A 50 -5.57 -15.18 11.95
C ILE A 50 -6.66 -16.27 11.98
N VAL A 51 -7.60 -16.21 11.03
CA VAL A 51 -8.65 -17.24 10.93
C VAL A 51 -8.02 -18.61 10.71
N TYR A 52 -7.03 -18.74 9.82
CA TYR A 52 -6.31 -19.99 9.59
C TYR A 52 -5.62 -20.51 10.85
N ASN A 53 -4.86 -19.68 11.56
CA ASN A 53 -4.14 -20.08 12.77
C ASN A 53 -5.12 -20.46 13.92
N ILE A 54 -6.22 -19.71 14.07
CA ILE A 54 -7.24 -20.00 15.08
C ILE A 54 -7.95 -21.31 14.76
N THR A 55 -8.48 -21.47 13.55
CA THR A 55 -9.26 -22.68 13.23
C THR A 55 -8.37 -23.91 13.13
N GLY A 56 -7.16 -23.80 12.60
CA GLY A 56 -6.19 -24.89 12.58
C GLY A 56 -5.71 -25.26 13.98
N GLY A 57 -5.56 -24.30 14.89
CA GLY A 57 -5.13 -24.57 16.27
C GLY A 57 -6.23 -25.07 17.20
N LEU A 58 -7.49 -24.72 16.95
CA LEU A 58 -8.62 -25.12 17.78
C LEU A 58 -9.34 -26.39 17.30
N PHE A 59 -9.30 -26.68 16.00
CA PHE A 59 -10.06 -27.77 15.42
C PHE A 59 -9.14 -28.88 14.87
N PRO A 60 -9.55 -30.16 15.02
CA PRO A 60 -10.77 -30.63 15.67
C PRO A 60 -10.63 -30.77 17.20
N ASP A 61 -11.63 -30.33 17.96
CA ASP A 61 -11.75 -30.58 19.39
C ASP A 61 -13.11 -31.23 19.70
N PRO A 62 -13.14 -32.50 20.17
CA PRO A 62 -14.36 -33.20 20.55
C PRO A 62 -15.18 -32.53 21.66
N GLN A 63 -14.58 -31.64 22.46
CA GLN A 63 -15.27 -30.93 23.54
C GLN A 63 -16.14 -29.78 23.03
N ILE A 64 -15.87 -29.29 21.81
CA ILE A 64 -16.65 -28.23 21.20
C ILE A 64 -17.96 -28.82 20.64
N ASN A 65 -19.09 -28.16 20.91
CA ASN A 65 -20.43 -28.57 20.49
C ASN A 65 -20.71 -28.37 18.98
N ILE A 66 -19.72 -28.63 18.14
CA ILE A 66 -19.78 -28.57 16.67
C ILE A 66 -19.35 -29.96 16.17
N PRO A 67 -20.05 -30.58 15.20
CA PRO A 67 -19.65 -31.87 14.67
C PRO A 67 -18.20 -31.86 14.15
N ILE A 68 -17.42 -32.90 14.44
CA ILE A 68 -16.01 -33.02 14.02
C ILE A 68 -15.84 -32.81 12.51
N VAL A 69 -16.78 -33.34 11.71
CA VAL A 69 -16.81 -33.13 10.26
C VAL A 69 -16.85 -31.64 9.90
N THR A 70 -17.73 -30.88 10.56
CA THR A 70 -17.86 -29.44 10.36
C THR A 70 -16.62 -28.69 10.84
N GLN A 71 -16.04 -29.08 11.97
CA GLN A 71 -14.80 -28.48 12.48
C GLN A 71 -13.64 -28.65 11.49
N ASN A 72 -13.46 -29.86 10.96
CA ASN A 72 -12.46 -30.16 9.92
C ASN A 72 -12.73 -29.38 8.63
N ILE A 73 -13.99 -29.29 8.18
CA ILE A 73 -14.34 -28.47 7.00
C ILE A 73 -13.91 -27.01 7.20
N ILE A 74 -14.13 -26.45 8.38
CA ILE A 74 -13.74 -25.07 8.72
C ILE A 74 -12.21 -24.94 8.80
N ALA A 75 -11.52 -25.90 9.43
CA ALA A 75 -10.07 -25.89 9.59
C ALA A 75 -9.34 -25.95 8.24
N TYR A 76 -9.70 -26.90 7.37
CA TYR A 76 -9.12 -26.97 6.02
C TYR A 76 -9.58 -25.80 5.14
N GLY A 77 -10.85 -25.39 5.28
CA GLY A 77 -11.44 -24.30 4.50
C GLY A 77 -10.75 -22.97 4.69
N SER A 78 -10.34 -22.63 5.92
CA SER A 78 -9.58 -21.40 6.17
C SER A 78 -8.23 -21.43 5.46
N GLY A 79 -7.53 -22.58 5.43
CA GLY A 79 -6.28 -22.76 4.69
C GLY A 79 -6.45 -22.60 3.19
N PHE A 80 -7.47 -23.23 2.60
CA PHE A 80 -7.80 -23.08 1.18
C PHE A 80 -8.19 -21.63 0.83
N LEU A 81 -8.97 -20.96 1.67
CA LEU A 81 -9.37 -19.57 1.46
C LEU A 81 -8.18 -18.62 1.52
N MET A 82 -7.28 -18.81 2.49
CA MET A 82 -6.04 -18.07 2.60
C MET A 82 -5.20 -18.28 1.32
N ALA A 83 -4.91 -19.54 0.98
CA ALA A 83 -4.10 -19.88 -0.19
C ALA A 83 -4.71 -19.34 -1.51
N ALA A 84 -6.04 -19.30 -1.63
CA ALA A 84 -6.72 -18.73 -2.79
C ALA A 84 -6.64 -17.20 -2.87
N TYR A 85 -6.62 -16.51 -1.73
CA TYR A 85 -6.47 -15.05 -1.70
C TYR A 85 -5.03 -14.60 -1.95
N PHE A 86 -4.05 -15.46 -1.65
CA PHE A 86 -2.63 -15.14 -1.75
C PHE A 86 -2.20 -14.60 -3.14
N PRO A 87 -2.54 -15.22 -4.28
CA PRO A 87 -2.18 -14.68 -5.60
C PRO A 87 -2.89 -13.38 -5.94
N TYR A 88 -4.10 -13.16 -5.40
CA TYR A 88 -4.81 -11.90 -5.56
C TYR A 88 -4.10 -10.75 -4.85
N TYR A 89 -3.60 -10.98 -3.63
CA TYR A 89 -2.77 -10.02 -2.93
C TYR A 89 -1.52 -9.64 -3.75
N PHE A 90 -0.84 -10.62 -4.36
CA PHE A 90 0.32 -10.34 -5.23
C PHE A 90 -0.06 -9.64 -6.54
N TYR A 91 -1.18 -10.03 -7.15
CA TYR A 91 -1.70 -9.36 -8.35
C TYR A 91 -1.97 -7.87 -8.10
N LYS A 92 -2.60 -7.52 -6.97
CA LYS A 92 -2.99 -6.13 -6.65
C LYS A 92 -1.91 -5.37 -5.87
N GLY A 93 -1.43 -5.90 -4.75
CA GLY A 93 -0.50 -5.22 -3.84
C GLY A 93 0.92 -5.05 -4.41
N PHE A 94 1.33 -5.98 -5.29
CA PHE A 94 2.60 -5.91 -6.00
C PHE A 94 2.44 -5.54 -7.46
N ASP A 95 1.24 -5.19 -7.93
CA ASP A 95 0.95 -4.79 -9.31
C ASP A 95 1.63 -5.73 -10.34
N LEU A 96 1.16 -6.98 -10.35
CA LEU A 96 1.68 -8.07 -11.18
C LEU A 96 0.60 -8.50 -12.19
N PRO A 97 0.36 -7.75 -13.28
CA PRO A 97 -0.77 -7.98 -14.18
C PRO A 97 -0.79 -9.35 -14.84
N ARG A 98 0.38 -9.98 -15.02
CA ARG A 98 0.51 -11.35 -15.55
C ARG A 98 -0.10 -12.43 -14.65
N LEU A 99 -0.33 -12.14 -13.37
CA LEU A 99 -1.00 -13.06 -12.44
C LEU A 99 -2.53 -13.00 -12.50
N ARG A 100 -3.13 -12.11 -13.30
CA ARG A 100 -4.59 -11.89 -13.30
C ARG A 100 -5.40 -13.17 -13.45
N PHE A 101 -5.03 -14.06 -14.38
CA PHE A 101 -5.78 -15.30 -14.59
C PHE A 101 -5.69 -16.21 -13.36
N GLN A 102 -4.49 -16.39 -12.82
CA GLN A 102 -4.21 -17.23 -11.65
C GLN A 102 -4.92 -16.69 -10.42
N ALA A 103 -4.86 -15.38 -10.20
CA ALA A 103 -5.45 -14.68 -9.08
C ALA A 103 -6.98 -14.66 -9.06
N ILE A 104 -7.63 -14.75 -10.21
CA ILE A 104 -9.10 -14.65 -10.30
C ILE A 104 -9.73 -16.00 -10.61
N TYR A 105 -9.27 -16.68 -11.66
CA TYR A 105 -9.91 -17.90 -12.17
C TYR A 105 -9.18 -19.17 -11.75
N GLY A 106 -7.84 -19.15 -11.80
CA GLY A 106 -7.02 -20.32 -11.50
C GLY A 106 -7.23 -20.83 -10.07
N VAL A 107 -7.15 -19.94 -9.08
CA VAL A 107 -7.39 -20.32 -7.67
C VAL A 107 -8.82 -20.81 -7.43
N LEU A 108 -9.83 -20.24 -8.08
CA LEU A 108 -11.21 -20.70 -7.94
C LEU A 108 -11.36 -22.12 -8.50
N LEU A 109 -10.84 -22.37 -9.69
CA LEU A 109 -10.99 -23.66 -10.38
C LEU A 109 -10.15 -24.77 -9.76
N PHE A 110 -8.92 -24.47 -9.34
CA PHE A 110 -7.94 -25.49 -8.96
C PHE A 110 -7.67 -25.58 -7.45
N LEU A 111 -8.19 -24.65 -6.64
CA LEU A 111 -8.16 -24.74 -5.17
C LEU A 111 -9.57 -24.85 -4.59
N ILE A 112 -10.42 -23.87 -4.86
CA ILE A 112 -11.74 -23.78 -4.20
C ILE A 112 -12.70 -24.88 -4.68
N VAL A 113 -12.80 -25.12 -5.99
CA VAL A 113 -13.69 -26.18 -6.51
C VAL A 113 -13.31 -27.57 -5.99
N PRO A 114 -12.05 -28.03 -6.04
CA PRO A 114 -11.64 -29.29 -5.41
C PRO A 114 -11.98 -29.34 -3.91
N TYR A 115 -11.73 -28.26 -3.17
CA TYR A 115 -12.10 -28.19 -1.75
C TYR A 115 -13.62 -28.40 -1.55
N LEU A 116 -14.47 -27.71 -2.31
CA LEU A 116 -15.92 -27.87 -2.20
C LEU A 116 -16.38 -29.29 -2.53
N ILE A 117 -15.82 -29.90 -3.57
CA ILE A 117 -16.20 -31.26 -4.00
C ILE A 117 -15.77 -32.29 -2.96
N PHE A 118 -14.51 -32.28 -2.54
CA PHE A 118 -13.95 -33.35 -1.71
C PHE A 118 -14.14 -33.12 -0.22
N PHE A 119 -13.89 -31.90 0.27
CA PHE A 119 -13.99 -31.58 1.70
C PHE A 119 -15.40 -31.18 2.12
N VAL A 120 -16.13 -30.39 1.33
CA VAL A 120 -17.48 -29.98 1.75
C VAL A 120 -18.51 -31.08 1.43
N ILE A 121 -18.54 -31.57 0.20
CA ILE A 121 -19.56 -32.55 -0.23
C ILE A 121 -19.11 -33.98 0.12
N GLY A 122 -17.97 -34.42 -0.41
CA GLY A 122 -17.49 -35.80 -0.28
C GLY A 122 -17.28 -36.24 1.16
N TYR A 123 -16.58 -35.43 1.96
CA TYR A 123 -16.34 -35.73 3.37
C TYR A 123 -17.62 -35.71 4.21
N SER A 124 -18.56 -34.79 3.94
CA SER A 124 -19.85 -34.77 4.65
C SER A 124 -20.66 -36.04 4.45
N ILE A 125 -20.55 -36.68 3.27
CA ILE A 125 -21.25 -37.92 2.94
C ILE A 125 -20.49 -39.12 3.53
N ASN A 126 -19.20 -39.23 3.24
CA ASN A 126 -18.42 -40.43 3.54
C ASN A 126 -17.88 -40.46 4.98
N LYS A 127 -17.83 -39.30 5.65
CA LYS A 127 -17.27 -39.09 6.99
C LYS A 127 -15.82 -39.56 7.16
N ASN A 128 -15.11 -39.78 6.06
CA ASN A 128 -13.72 -40.22 6.02
C ASN A 128 -12.83 -39.05 5.56
N LEU A 129 -12.05 -38.52 6.50
CA LEU A 129 -11.18 -37.36 6.25
C LEU A 129 -9.98 -37.74 5.38
N ASP A 130 -9.43 -38.94 5.56
CA ASP A 130 -8.26 -39.40 4.83
C ASP A 130 -8.54 -39.46 3.32
N LEU A 131 -9.72 -39.96 2.92
CA LEU A 131 -10.14 -39.94 1.51
C LEU A 131 -10.31 -38.52 0.96
N ALA A 132 -10.80 -37.59 1.78
CA ALA A 132 -10.95 -36.19 1.36
C ALA A 132 -9.60 -35.51 1.14
N ILE A 133 -8.61 -35.80 1.99
CA ILE A 133 -7.23 -35.33 1.85
C ILE A 133 -6.57 -35.97 0.64
N GLU A 134 -6.62 -37.30 0.52
CA GLU A 134 -5.94 -38.07 -0.52
C GLU A 134 -6.37 -37.63 -1.93
N TYR A 135 -7.67 -37.48 -2.18
CA TYR A 135 -8.17 -37.08 -3.50
C TYR A 135 -8.31 -35.57 -3.67
N GLY A 136 -8.69 -34.85 -2.60
CA GLY A 136 -8.98 -33.42 -2.66
C GLY A 136 -7.75 -32.55 -2.84
N ILE A 137 -6.55 -33.04 -2.48
CA ILE A 137 -5.30 -32.26 -2.53
C ILE A 137 -4.52 -32.49 -3.83
N ILE A 138 -4.81 -33.53 -4.61
CA ILE A 138 -4.07 -33.86 -5.85
C ILE A 138 -4.05 -32.69 -6.82
N ILE A 139 -5.22 -32.14 -7.16
CA ILE A 139 -5.32 -31.00 -8.08
C ILE A 139 -4.65 -29.73 -7.48
N PRO A 140 -4.95 -29.33 -6.23
CA PRO A 140 -4.25 -28.24 -5.55
C PRO A 140 -2.72 -28.39 -5.50
N PHE A 141 -2.20 -29.60 -5.34
CA PHE A 141 -0.77 -29.87 -5.27
C PHE A 141 -0.06 -29.52 -6.59
N PHE A 142 -0.54 -30.03 -7.72
CA PHE A 142 0.05 -29.69 -9.01
C PHE A 142 -0.15 -28.21 -9.35
N TYR A 143 -1.31 -27.66 -8.99
CA TYR A 143 -1.60 -26.26 -9.22
C TYR A 143 -0.70 -25.32 -8.39
N SER A 144 -0.35 -25.66 -7.15
CA SER A 144 0.52 -24.81 -6.32
C SER A 144 1.91 -24.65 -6.92
N ILE A 145 2.44 -25.69 -7.58
CA ILE A 145 3.72 -25.64 -8.31
C ILE A 145 3.60 -24.69 -9.51
N ILE A 146 2.54 -24.81 -10.31
CA ILE A 146 2.28 -23.90 -11.44
C ILE A 146 2.13 -22.47 -10.95
N LEU A 147 1.40 -22.27 -9.86
CA LEU A 147 1.16 -20.97 -9.26
C LEU A 147 2.45 -20.34 -8.73
N LEU A 148 3.28 -21.11 -8.03
CA LEU A 148 4.60 -20.66 -7.56
C LEU A 148 5.44 -20.19 -8.74
N LEU A 149 5.60 -21.02 -9.78
CA LEU A 149 6.38 -20.66 -10.97
C LEU A 149 5.83 -19.43 -11.68
N ALA A 150 4.50 -19.28 -11.75
CA ALA A 150 3.85 -18.11 -12.33
C ALA A 150 4.16 -16.84 -11.51
N ILE A 151 4.12 -16.90 -10.17
CA ILE A 151 4.44 -15.78 -9.29
C ILE A 151 5.92 -15.41 -9.42
N LEU A 152 6.83 -16.39 -9.32
CA LEU A 152 8.27 -16.16 -9.48
C LEU A 152 8.59 -15.51 -10.84
N ARG A 153 7.97 -15.99 -11.92
CA ARG A 153 8.16 -15.42 -13.26
C ARG A 153 7.60 -14.00 -13.36
N ALA A 154 6.43 -13.73 -12.78
CA ALA A 154 5.82 -12.40 -12.80
C ALA A 154 6.69 -11.37 -12.06
N ILE A 155 7.20 -11.73 -10.88
CA ILE A 155 8.11 -10.91 -10.09
C ILE A 155 9.41 -10.67 -10.85
N ARG A 156 10.04 -11.74 -11.38
CA ARG A 156 11.30 -11.63 -12.12
C ARG A 156 11.22 -10.60 -13.23
N ILE A 157 10.14 -10.63 -14.02
CA ILE A 157 10.02 -9.71 -15.15
C ILE A 157 9.77 -8.28 -14.66
N LYS A 158 8.97 -8.08 -13.60
CA LYS A 158 8.73 -6.76 -13.02
C LYS A 158 10.02 -6.09 -12.54
N TYR A 159 10.91 -6.85 -11.89
CA TYR A 159 12.14 -6.31 -11.30
C TYR A 159 13.34 -6.28 -12.27
N GLN A 160 13.21 -6.87 -13.47
CA GLN A 160 14.27 -6.87 -14.49
C GLN A 160 14.33 -5.58 -15.32
N GLU A 161 13.25 -4.79 -15.41
CA GLU A 161 13.19 -3.61 -16.29
C GLU A 161 14.13 -2.46 -15.85
N HIS A 162 14.55 -2.40 -14.59
CA HIS A 162 15.56 -1.45 -14.11
C HIS A 162 16.56 -2.17 -13.20
N SER A 163 17.70 -2.62 -13.73
CA SER A 163 18.65 -3.45 -12.96
C SER A 163 19.44 -2.61 -11.94
N THR A 164 18.96 -2.53 -10.71
CA THR A 164 19.67 -1.97 -9.55
C THR A 164 19.87 -3.02 -8.47
N ARG A 165 20.89 -2.88 -7.61
CA ARG A 165 21.15 -3.79 -6.48
C ARG A 165 19.96 -3.87 -5.51
N THR A 166 19.21 -2.78 -5.36
CA THR A 166 17.98 -2.70 -4.55
C THR A 166 16.88 -3.62 -5.09
N ASN A 167 16.69 -3.65 -6.41
CA ASN A 167 15.68 -4.49 -7.07
C ASN A 167 15.95 -5.98 -6.91
N PHE A 168 17.22 -6.39 -6.82
CA PHE A 168 17.57 -7.78 -6.52
C PHE A 168 17.16 -8.19 -5.11
N MET A 169 17.43 -7.35 -4.09
CA MET A 169 17.06 -7.65 -2.71
C MET A 169 15.53 -7.71 -2.54
N GLU A 170 14.80 -6.80 -3.19
CA GLU A 170 13.34 -6.83 -3.18
C GLU A 170 12.80 -8.11 -3.83
N MET A 171 13.32 -8.51 -4.99
CA MET A 171 12.94 -9.76 -5.65
C MET A 171 13.17 -10.98 -4.74
N VAL A 172 14.34 -11.07 -4.10
CA VAL A 172 14.66 -12.18 -3.18
C VAL A 172 13.73 -12.18 -1.97
N ALA A 173 13.47 -11.01 -1.38
CA ALA A 173 12.56 -10.90 -0.24
C ALA A 173 11.14 -11.37 -0.61
N VAL A 174 10.65 -10.99 -1.80
CA VAL A 174 9.35 -11.46 -2.28
C VAL A 174 9.35 -12.97 -2.53
N TYR A 175 10.44 -13.55 -3.04
CA TYR A 175 10.55 -15.01 -3.19
C TYR A 175 10.49 -15.72 -1.84
N CYS A 176 11.24 -15.24 -0.84
CA CYS A 176 11.19 -15.76 0.53
C CYS A 176 9.78 -15.66 1.14
N ALA A 177 9.03 -14.61 0.79
CA ALA A 177 7.65 -14.46 1.20
C ALA A 177 6.69 -15.46 0.52
N VAL A 178 6.89 -15.79 -0.76
CA VAL A 178 5.93 -16.59 -1.56
C VAL A 178 6.10 -18.09 -1.39
N VAL A 179 7.34 -18.57 -1.29
CA VAL A 179 7.64 -20.00 -1.25
C VAL A 179 6.91 -20.73 -0.11
N PRO A 180 6.87 -20.21 1.13
CA PRO A 180 6.17 -20.89 2.23
C PRO A 180 4.69 -21.14 1.97
N TRP A 181 4.01 -20.24 1.25
CA TRP A 181 2.58 -20.36 0.96
C TRP A 181 2.29 -21.40 -0.10
N SER A 182 3.13 -21.48 -1.14
CA SER A 182 3.00 -22.52 -2.15
C SER A 182 3.33 -23.93 -1.61
N ALA A 183 4.10 -24.01 -0.52
CA ALA A 183 4.47 -25.25 0.12
C ALA A 183 3.34 -25.89 0.94
N LEU A 184 2.26 -25.17 1.25
CA LEU A 184 1.15 -25.69 2.07
C LEU A 184 0.50 -26.95 1.49
N THR A 185 0.26 -27.00 0.17
CA THR A 185 -0.31 -28.19 -0.47
C THR A 185 0.68 -29.35 -0.50
N VAL A 186 1.98 -29.06 -0.52
CA VAL A 186 3.05 -30.07 -0.41
C VAL A 186 3.06 -30.64 1.00
N PHE A 187 2.99 -29.78 2.02
CA PHE A 187 2.94 -30.19 3.42
C PHE A 187 1.73 -31.06 3.72
N ALA A 188 0.56 -30.67 3.22
CA ALA A 188 -0.65 -31.45 3.38
C ALA A 188 -0.58 -32.82 2.67
N TYR A 189 0.04 -32.89 1.48
CA TYR A 189 0.24 -34.16 0.76
C TYR A 189 1.22 -35.11 1.47
N PHE A 190 2.27 -34.58 2.09
CA PHE A 190 3.27 -35.36 2.81
C PHE A 190 2.99 -35.53 4.31
N HIS A 191 1.80 -35.10 4.78
CA HIS A 191 1.41 -35.14 6.19
C HIS A 191 2.45 -34.51 7.14
N VAL A 192 2.99 -33.36 6.73
CA VAL A 192 3.94 -32.61 7.56
C VAL A 192 3.24 -32.13 8.83
N GLY A 193 3.95 -32.20 9.96
CA GLY A 193 3.38 -31.83 11.26
C GLY A 193 2.96 -30.37 11.33
N GLN A 194 1.81 -30.12 11.97
CA GLN A 194 1.19 -28.80 12.10
C GLN A 194 2.13 -27.70 12.61
N LEU A 195 3.02 -28.01 13.56
CA LEU A 195 3.99 -27.06 14.09
C LEU A 195 4.93 -26.52 12.99
N ILE A 196 5.37 -27.37 12.07
CA ILE A 196 6.23 -26.98 10.95
C ILE A 196 5.44 -26.07 10.00
N GLU A 197 4.20 -26.44 9.67
CA GLU A 197 3.33 -25.63 8.81
C GLU A 197 3.14 -24.22 9.37
N VAL A 198 2.83 -24.11 10.68
CA VAL A 198 2.65 -22.84 11.38
C VAL A 198 3.93 -22.00 11.36
N ILE A 199 5.09 -22.58 11.65
CA ILE A 199 6.36 -21.83 11.63
C ILE A 199 6.65 -21.31 10.22
N PHE A 200 6.43 -22.15 9.21
CA PHE A 200 6.75 -21.80 7.83
C PHE A 200 5.81 -20.73 7.27
N THR A 201 4.51 -20.88 7.46
CA THR A 201 3.49 -19.92 7.00
C THR A 201 3.62 -18.57 7.70
N ASN A 202 3.71 -18.56 9.03
CA ASN A 202 3.86 -17.31 9.80
C ASN A 202 5.22 -16.66 9.57
N GLY A 203 6.29 -17.45 9.38
CA GLY A 203 7.60 -16.95 8.95
C GLY A 203 7.52 -16.25 7.59
N GLY A 204 6.89 -16.87 6.60
CA GLY A 204 6.63 -16.26 5.28
C GLY A 204 5.80 -14.98 5.39
N PHE A 205 4.78 -14.97 6.26
CA PHE A 205 3.96 -13.79 6.50
C PHE A 205 4.72 -12.63 7.16
N LEU A 206 5.64 -12.92 8.09
CA LEU A 206 6.51 -11.90 8.67
C LEU A 206 7.36 -11.21 7.59
N VAL A 207 7.89 -11.97 6.63
CA VAL A 207 8.62 -11.41 5.49
C VAL A 207 7.70 -10.49 4.66
N ILE A 208 6.46 -10.92 4.36
CA ILE A 208 5.47 -10.08 3.67
C ILE A 208 5.21 -8.78 4.44
N THR A 209 5.08 -8.88 5.77
CA THR A 209 4.81 -7.75 6.65
C THR A 209 5.97 -6.75 6.66
N ILE A 210 7.21 -7.23 6.72
CA ILE A 210 8.41 -6.38 6.65
C ILE A 210 8.46 -5.64 5.31
N ILE A 211 8.19 -6.33 4.20
CA ILE A 211 8.15 -5.73 2.86
C ILE A 211 7.03 -4.67 2.78
N PHE A 212 5.84 -5.01 3.26
CA PHE A 212 4.68 -4.10 3.26
C PHE A 212 4.97 -2.83 4.08
N ILE A 213 5.49 -2.96 5.30
CA ILE A 213 5.84 -1.83 6.16
C ILE A 213 6.94 -0.98 5.51
N SER A 214 7.98 -1.60 4.97
CA SER A 214 9.08 -0.89 4.30
C SER A 214 8.58 -0.07 3.11
N LYS A 215 7.75 -0.68 2.25
CA LYS A 215 7.13 0.01 1.10
C LYS A 215 6.21 1.14 1.55
N SER A 216 5.42 0.92 2.61
CA SER A 216 4.55 1.95 3.18
C SER A 216 5.33 3.14 3.72
N ILE A 217 6.48 2.92 4.38
CA ILE A 217 7.32 3.99 4.91
C ILE A 217 7.95 4.78 3.77
N THR A 218 8.48 4.10 2.76
CA THR A 218 9.07 4.76 1.57
C THR A 218 8.04 5.62 0.85
N GLN A 219 6.83 5.08 0.64
CA GLN A 219 5.74 5.83 0.04
C GLN A 219 5.36 7.08 0.86
N ALA A 220 5.26 6.94 2.18
CA ALA A 220 4.95 8.08 3.06
C ALA A 220 6.04 9.16 3.05
N LYS A 221 7.32 8.78 2.92
CA LYS A 221 8.43 9.73 2.77
C LYS A 221 8.35 10.49 1.45
N ILE A 222 8.09 9.78 0.33
CA ILE A 222 7.94 10.40 -0.99
C ILE A 222 6.77 11.39 -0.99
N GLU A 223 5.62 11.01 -0.43
CA GLU A 223 4.46 11.92 -0.31
C GLU A 223 4.79 13.16 0.53
N TYR A 224 5.51 12.98 1.64
CA TYR A 224 5.95 14.09 2.48
C TYR A 224 6.90 15.04 1.73
N GLU A 225 7.85 14.50 0.97
CA GLU A 225 8.77 15.28 0.14
C GLU A 225 8.02 16.07 -0.94
N GLN A 226 7.04 15.46 -1.62
CA GLN A 226 6.20 16.14 -2.60
C GLN A 226 5.37 17.27 -1.98
N LEU A 227 4.81 17.06 -0.79
CA LEU A 227 4.09 18.11 -0.06
C LEU A 227 5.02 19.26 0.36
N MET A 228 6.24 18.93 0.78
CA MET A 228 7.25 19.92 1.14
C MET A 228 7.70 20.71 -0.10
N GLU A 229 7.87 20.07 -1.24
CA GLU A 229 8.16 20.73 -2.51
C GLU A 229 7.03 21.68 -2.94
N LEU A 230 5.77 21.25 -2.84
CA LEU A 230 4.61 22.11 -3.10
C LEU A 230 4.53 23.29 -2.11
N THR A 231 4.93 23.09 -0.86
CA THR A 231 4.97 24.16 0.14
C THR A 231 6.10 25.14 -0.18
N ILE A 232 7.30 24.66 -0.52
CA ILE A 232 8.45 25.51 -0.86
C ILE A 232 8.19 26.26 -2.18
N ASN A 233 7.64 25.60 -3.20
CA ASN A 233 7.37 26.20 -4.51
C ASN A 233 6.08 27.05 -4.52
N GLY A 234 5.05 26.66 -3.77
CA GLY A 234 3.82 27.44 -3.57
C GLY A 234 4.02 28.64 -2.62
N THR A 235 5.11 28.63 -1.84
CA THR A 235 5.54 29.72 -0.97
C THR A 235 6.88 30.27 -1.42
N GLN A 236 7.00 30.66 -2.70
CA GLN A 236 8.11 31.49 -3.16
C GLN A 236 7.74 32.99 -3.03
N PRO A 237 8.04 33.67 -1.91
CA PRO A 237 8.17 35.13 -1.89
C PRO A 237 9.52 35.60 -2.45
N SER A 238 10.40 34.69 -2.90
CA SER A 238 11.75 35.01 -3.39
C SER A 238 11.73 35.74 -4.74
N SER A 239 10.92 35.30 -5.72
CA SER A 239 10.85 35.96 -7.04
C SER A 239 10.38 37.40 -6.93
N PHE A 240 9.37 37.68 -6.11
CA PHE A 240 8.86 39.04 -5.93
C PHE A 240 9.90 39.99 -5.34
N GLN A 241 10.56 39.58 -4.26
CA GLN A 241 11.54 40.42 -3.56
C GLN A 241 12.75 40.70 -4.46
N ASP A 242 13.23 39.67 -5.16
CA ASP A 242 14.34 39.77 -6.12
C ASP A 242 13.94 40.63 -7.32
N ASN A 243 12.70 40.51 -7.80
CA ASN A 243 12.18 41.31 -8.91
C ASN A 243 11.99 42.79 -8.55
N TYR A 244 11.69 43.13 -7.28
CA TYR A 244 11.66 44.53 -6.86
C TYR A 244 13.02 45.21 -7.06
N GLN A 245 14.10 44.50 -6.75
CA GLN A 245 15.46 44.98 -6.97
C GLN A 245 15.82 44.99 -8.46
N HIS A 246 15.46 43.93 -9.20
CA HIS A 246 15.70 43.83 -10.64
C HIS A 246 15.08 44.98 -11.44
N TYR A 247 13.84 45.35 -11.13
CA TYR A 247 13.13 46.47 -11.78
C TYR A 247 13.35 47.82 -11.09
N GLN A 248 14.26 47.90 -10.11
CA GLN A 248 14.61 49.14 -9.40
C GLN A 248 13.38 49.88 -8.85
N LEU A 249 12.45 49.12 -8.27
CA LEU A 249 11.29 49.71 -7.60
C LEU A 249 11.73 50.39 -6.30
N THR A 250 11.23 51.60 -6.07
CA THR A 250 11.44 52.32 -4.81
C THR A 250 10.62 51.69 -3.69
N ASN A 251 10.99 51.94 -2.44
CA ASN A 251 10.24 51.47 -1.27
C ASN A 251 8.74 51.82 -1.36
N ARG A 252 8.43 53.03 -1.86
CA ARG A 252 7.05 53.49 -2.02
C ARG A 252 6.29 52.75 -3.12
N GLU A 253 6.98 52.41 -4.21
CA GLU A 253 6.39 51.62 -5.29
C GLU A 253 6.16 50.17 -4.85
N ILE A 254 7.07 49.60 -4.05
CA ILE A 254 6.92 48.25 -3.47
C ILE A 254 5.67 48.18 -2.58
N GLU A 255 5.47 49.16 -1.69
CA GLU A 255 4.27 49.25 -0.85
C GLU A 255 2.98 49.27 -1.70
N ILE A 256 2.97 50.07 -2.78
CA ILE A 256 1.82 50.17 -3.70
C ILE A 256 1.57 48.83 -4.41
N VAL A 257 2.62 48.14 -4.89
CA VAL A 257 2.50 46.81 -5.50
C VAL A 257 1.93 45.78 -4.52
N GLN A 258 2.34 45.82 -3.24
CA GLN A 258 1.81 44.92 -2.21
C GLN A 258 0.30 45.10 -2.01
N PHE A 259 -0.19 46.34 -1.97
CA PHE A 259 -1.64 46.59 -1.90
C PHE A 259 -2.38 46.21 -3.19
N ILE A 260 -1.76 46.39 -4.35
CA ILE A 260 -2.30 45.92 -5.63
C ILE A 260 -2.41 44.39 -5.64
N ARG A 261 -1.45 43.66 -5.09
CA ARG A 261 -1.52 42.20 -4.96
C ARG A 261 -2.69 41.76 -4.07
N GLN A 262 -2.98 42.52 -3.01
CA GLN A 262 -4.08 42.25 -2.08
C GLN A 262 -5.48 42.63 -2.63
N GLY A 263 -5.58 43.09 -3.87
CA GLY A 263 -6.88 43.41 -4.48
C GLY A 263 -7.36 44.85 -4.26
N PHE A 264 -6.57 45.73 -3.62
CA PHE A 264 -7.03 47.08 -3.26
C PHE A 264 -7.26 47.94 -4.51
N LYS A 265 -8.20 48.89 -4.42
CA LYS A 265 -8.45 49.93 -5.43
C LYS A 265 -7.57 51.16 -5.15
N TYR A 266 -7.20 51.94 -6.17
CA TYR A 266 -6.27 53.07 -6.02
C TYR A 266 -6.70 54.11 -4.97
N LYS A 267 -8.00 54.39 -4.87
CA LYS A 267 -8.54 55.23 -3.79
C LYS A 267 -8.21 54.70 -2.39
N LEU A 268 -8.44 53.40 -2.15
CA LEU A 268 -8.16 52.76 -0.86
C LEU A 268 -6.65 52.72 -0.55
N ILE A 269 -5.82 52.53 -1.58
CA ILE A 269 -4.35 52.60 -1.45
C ILE A 269 -3.94 54.01 -1.02
N GLY A 270 -4.51 55.04 -1.63
CA GLY A 270 -4.22 56.44 -1.30
C GLY A 270 -4.59 56.78 0.15
N GLU A 271 -5.78 56.35 0.58
CA GLU A 271 -6.24 56.48 1.97
C GLU A 271 -5.30 55.76 2.95
N THR A 272 -4.90 54.52 2.64
CA THR A 272 -4.03 53.71 3.49
C THR A 272 -2.62 54.29 3.60
N LEU A 273 -2.12 54.88 2.51
CA LEU A 273 -0.78 55.43 2.40
C LEU A 273 -0.70 56.94 2.70
N PHE A 274 -1.81 57.58 3.07
CA PHE A 274 -1.93 59.03 3.31
C PHE A 274 -1.48 59.90 2.12
N ILE A 275 -1.84 59.49 0.89
CA ILE A 275 -1.54 60.22 -0.35
C ILE A 275 -2.79 60.31 -1.25
N SER A 276 -2.80 61.26 -2.19
CA SER A 276 -3.94 61.39 -3.11
C SER A 276 -4.05 60.19 -4.06
N GLU A 277 -5.26 59.84 -4.48
CA GLU A 277 -5.49 58.80 -5.51
C GLU A 277 -4.69 59.09 -6.79
N ARG A 278 -4.61 60.38 -7.19
CA ARG A 278 -3.81 60.84 -8.33
C ARG A 278 -2.32 60.53 -8.15
N THR A 279 -1.80 60.62 -6.92
CA THR A 279 -0.41 60.26 -6.59
C THR A 279 -0.21 58.75 -6.72
N VAL A 280 -1.15 57.93 -6.27
CA VAL A 280 -1.13 56.47 -6.48
C VAL A 280 -1.11 56.14 -7.97
N THR A 281 -1.98 56.76 -8.77
CA THR A 281 -1.99 56.57 -10.23
C THR A 281 -0.63 56.89 -10.86
N LYS A 282 0.02 57.97 -10.40
CA LYS A 282 1.35 58.34 -10.92
C LYS A 282 2.42 57.30 -10.56
N HIS A 283 2.42 56.79 -9.32
CA HIS A 283 3.33 55.71 -8.93
C HIS A 283 3.06 54.42 -9.73
N VAL A 284 1.81 54.05 -9.96
CA VAL A 284 1.48 52.87 -10.77
C VAL A 284 1.95 53.01 -12.21
N GLN A 285 1.81 54.21 -12.79
CA GLN A 285 2.36 54.49 -14.12
C GLN A 285 3.88 54.29 -14.16
N ASN A 286 4.59 54.83 -13.17
CA ASN A 286 6.05 54.64 -13.08
C ASN A 286 6.43 53.15 -12.90
N ILE A 287 5.64 52.37 -12.14
CA ILE A 287 5.83 50.93 -11.98
C ILE A 287 5.67 50.22 -13.32
N PHE A 288 4.62 50.54 -14.09
CA PHE A 288 4.39 49.97 -15.41
C PHE A 288 5.51 50.30 -16.40
N GLU A 289 6.05 51.52 -16.35
CA GLU A 289 7.20 51.92 -17.16
C GLU A 289 8.46 51.14 -16.77
N LYS A 290 8.77 51.00 -15.47
CA LYS A 290 9.93 50.25 -14.98
C LYS A 290 9.87 48.75 -15.25
N THR A 291 8.66 48.18 -15.17
CA THR A 291 8.44 46.75 -15.40
C THR A 291 8.09 46.43 -16.85
N ASN A 292 7.91 47.43 -17.72
CA ASN A 292 7.49 47.27 -19.12
C ASN A 292 6.26 46.37 -19.27
N VAL A 293 5.15 46.76 -18.65
CA VAL A 293 3.83 46.11 -18.69
C VAL A 293 2.73 47.15 -18.86
N PHE A 294 1.55 46.76 -19.30
CA PHE A 294 0.47 47.70 -19.63
C PHE A 294 -0.74 47.62 -18.70
N ASN A 295 -0.83 46.59 -17.86
CA ASN A 295 -1.94 46.43 -16.94
C ASN A 295 -1.56 45.70 -15.65
N ARG A 296 -2.49 45.76 -14.69
CA ARG A 296 -2.34 45.16 -13.35
C ARG A 296 -2.06 43.67 -13.39
N VAL A 297 -2.71 42.93 -14.30
CA VAL A 297 -2.58 41.46 -14.37
C VAL A 297 -1.20 41.09 -14.87
N GLU A 298 -0.73 41.77 -15.92
CA GLU A 298 0.64 41.62 -16.44
C GLU A 298 1.69 41.98 -15.39
N LEU A 299 1.48 43.06 -14.63
CA LEU A 299 2.39 43.45 -13.54
C LEU A 299 2.55 42.34 -12.51
N LEU A 300 1.44 41.78 -12.01
CA LEU A 300 1.48 40.73 -10.99
C LEU A 300 2.15 39.47 -11.53
N HIS A 301 1.77 39.06 -12.74
CA HIS A 301 2.36 37.89 -13.39
C HIS A 301 3.86 38.05 -13.62
N LYS A 302 4.32 39.23 -14.06
CA LYS A 302 5.74 39.51 -14.33
C LYS A 302 6.58 39.55 -13.05
N LEU A 303 6.01 40.03 -11.95
CA LEU A 303 6.70 40.03 -10.65
C LEU A 303 6.67 38.67 -9.94
N GLU A 304 5.77 37.76 -10.33
CA GLU A 304 5.71 36.38 -9.85
C GLU A 304 6.73 35.45 -10.53
N GLN A 305 7.09 35.73 -11.79
CA GLN A 305 8.07 34.93 -12.55
C GLN A 305 9.50 35.15 -12.05
N GLN A 306 10.36 34.12 -12.09
CA GLN A 306 11.77 34.27 -11.76
C GLN A 306 12.45 35.28 -12.72
N PRO A 307 13.32 36.18 -12.22
CA PRO A 307 14.04 37.10 -13.09
C PRO A 307 14.84 36.31 -14.13
N PRO A 308 14.87 36.73 -15.41
CA PRO A 308 15.67 36.06 -16.42
C PRO A 308 17.15 36.07 -15.97
N LEU A 309 17.75 34.88 -15.85
CA LEU A 309 19.19 34.71 -15.61
C LEU A 309 19.95 35.58 -16.63
N ASN A 310 20.69 36.56 -16.12
CA ASN A 310 21.46 37.56 -16.85
C ASN A 310 21.91 37.13 -18.26
N ALA A 311 21.42 37.81 -19.28
CA ALA A 311 22.23 38.09 -20.46
C ALA A 311 23.29 39.11 -20.02
N SER A 312 24.43 38.61 -19.55
CA SER A 312 25.65 39.40 -19.39
C SER A 312 26.01 40.03 -20.73
N ILE A 313 25.96 41.36 -20.80
CA ILE A 313 26.67 42.17 -21.81
C ILE A 313 28.08 42.41 -21.30
#